data_AF-A0A2V5IJD5-F1
#
_entry.id   AF-A0A2V5IJD5-F1
#
_cell.length_a   1.000
_cell.length_b   1.000
_cell.length_c   1.000
_cell.angle_alpha   90.00
_cell.angle_beta   90.00
_cell.angle_gamma   90.00
#
_symmetry.space_group_name_H-M   'P 1'
#
loop_
_entity.id
_entity.type
_entity.pdbx_description
1 polymer ?
#
loop_
_entity_poly.entity_id
_entity_poly.type
_entity_poly.pdbx_seq_one_letter_code
_entity_poly.pdbx_strand_id
1 'polypeptide(L)'
;MPYALTSARCVLPTDAYVEFCAQRGERDPAFDEWKTYGVPFQDDTAASLLQVDSPGLYEITMKMKSLDDLAREYENNMRYKQARPAQAKNEPVSPADLRFWTRFNDTLTWIKAERGQLQKYLDNKSYEFGAVVATSGLTSRQQEPRFSQSPCPSKGVLDPPAELVGSWYLGDQLKPGQSLYTIGHSKAKTRRTYNGLRTAWITHTTVGHSEERGEPLVHYVHSMYYLYKWVMMMLWGDSGSMVFDGGGYVVGMCFEGNAHGDTAYFMYWEDLWEDILKKSGAKDIRFLGDEYSYRGFPLEMEWLALRMLSRCLGYKVAGYV
;
A
#
# COMPACT_ATOMS: atom_id res chain seq x y z
N MET A 1 13.46 -11.24 -14.84
CA MET A 1 12.12 -10.65 -14.88
C MET A 1 11.94 -9.80 -13.63
N PRO A 2 11.32 -8.62 -13.71
CA PRO A 2 10.95 -7.86 -12.51
C PRO A 2 9.78 -8.54 -11.79
N TYR A 3 9.81 -8.53 -10.46
CA TYR A 3 8.74 -9.03 -9.59
C TYR A 3 8.32 -7.91 -8.63
N ALA A 4 7.08 -7.96 -8.14
CA ALA A 4 6.65 -7.13 -7.01
C ALA A 4 6.61 -7.96 -5.73
N LEU A 5 6.80 -7.30 -4.60
CA LEU A 5 6.68 -7.88 -3.28
C LEU A 5 5.45 -7.31 -2.58
N THR A 6 4.69 -8.18 -1.93
CA THR A 6 3.54 -7.84 -1.11
C THR A 6 3.42 -8.80 0.06
N SER A 7 2.52 -8.52 0.99
CA SER A 7 2.21 -9.44 2.09
C SER A 7 1.50 -10.69 1.56
N ALA A 8 1.88 -11.87 2.04
CA ALA A 8 1.19 -13.12 1.73
C ALA A 8 -0.32 -13.04 2.05
N ARG A 9 -0.68 -12.28 3.10
CA ARG A 9 -2.10 -12.06 3.48
C ARG A 9 -2.90 -11.27 2.45
N CYS A 10 -2.23 -10.53 1.56
CA CYS A 10 -2.90 -9.76 0.50
C CYS A 10 -3.24 -10.63 -0.71
N VAL A 11 -2.58 -11.79 -0.85
CA VAL A 11 -2.70 -12.63 -2.06
C VAL A 11 -3.27 -14.02 -1.78
N LEU A 12 -3.11 -14.55 -0.57
CA LEU A 12 -3.69 -15.84 -0.21
C LEU A 12 -5.20 -15.71 0.04
N PRO A 13 -6.00 -16.71 -0.35
CA PRO A 13 -7.45 -16.67 -0.17
C PRO A 13 -7.83 -16.63 1.31
N THR A 14 -8.83 -15.83 1.64
CA THR A 14 -9.39 -15.78 3.00
C THR A 14 -10.13 -17.08 3.34
N ASP A 15 -10.27 -17.41 4.63
CA ASP A 15 -11.03 -18.59 5.05
C ASP A 15 -12.47 -18.58 4.52
N ALA A 16 -13.12 -17.41 4.58
CA ALA A 16 -14.46 -17.21 4.03
C ALA A 16 -14.52 -17.51 2.51
N TYR A 17 -13.49 -17.15 1.74
CA TYR A 17 -13.43 -17.49 0.32
C TYR A 17 -13.24 -18.99 0.09
N VAL A 18 -12.35 -19.64 0.86
CA VAL A 18 -12.14 -21.09 0.77
C VAL A 18 -13.42 -21.85 1.12
N GLU A 19 -14.14 -21.44 2.16
CA GLU A 19 -15.44 -22.01 2.54
C GLU A 19 -16.50 -21.80 1.45
N PHE A 20 -16.56 -20.61 0.85
CA PHE A 20 -17.46 -20.32 -0.27
C PHE A 20 -17.20 -21.24 -1.47
N CYS A 21 -15.93 -21.46 -1.84
CA CYS A 21 -15.56 -22.43 -2.88
C CYS A 21 -15.95 -23.85 -2.48
N ALA A 22 -15.74 -24.25 -1.23
CA ALA A 22 -16.11 -25.56 -0.73
C ALA A 22 -17.61 -25.84 -0.81
N GLN A 23 -18.46 -24.85 -0.51
CA GLN A 23 -19.92 -24.96 -0.65
C GLN A 23 -20.38 -25.22 -2.09
N ARG A 24 -19.57 -24.84 -3.08
CA ARG A 24 -19.83 -25.07 -4.51
C ARG A 24 -19.16 -26.33 -5.07
N GLY A 25 -18.43 -27.08 -4.24
CA GLY A 25 -17.62 -28.21 -4.70
C GLY A 25 -16.37 -27.78 -5.48
N GLU A 26 -15.95 -26.52 -5.36
CA GLU A 26 -14.82 -25.90 -6.05
C GLU A 26 -13.61 -25.72 -5.12
N ARG A 27 -13.53 -26.45 -4.00
CA ARG A 27 -12.39 -26.35 -3.08
C ARG A 27 -11.15 -26.95 -3.71
N ASP A 28 -10.13 -26.11 -3.90
CA ASP A 28 -8.81 -26.56 -4.29
C ASP A 28 -7.96 -26.88 -3.04
N PRO A 29 -7.38 -28.09 -2.91
CA PRO A 29 -6.53 -28.44 -1.77
C PRO A 29 -5.27 -27.57 -1.69
N ALA A 30 -4.82 -26.96 -2.80
CA ALA A 30 -3.65 -26.09 -2.81
C ALA A 30 -3.82 -24.88 -1.90
N PHE A 31 -5.05 -24.40 -1.66
CA PHE A 31 -5.28 -23.26 -0.77
C PHE A 31 -4.84 -23.52 0.67
N ASP A 32 -5.07 -24.72 1.19
CA ASP A 32 -4.66 -25.10 2.55
C ASP A 32 -3.14 -25.31 2.63
N GLU A 33 -2.56 -25.90 1.59
CA GLU A 33 -1.11 -26.08 1.47
C GLU A 33 -0.39 -24.74 1.40
N TRP A 34 -0.87 -23.79 0.60
CA TRP A 34 -0.25 -22.46 0.46
C TRP A 34 -0.33 -21.64 1.74
N LYS A 35 -1.43 -21.73 2.48
CA LYS A 35 -1.53 -21.10 3.81
C LYS A 35 -0.49 -21.66 4.77
N THR A 36 -0.24 -22.96 4.70
CA THR A 36 0.67 -23.65 5.62
C THR A 36 2.14 -23.46 5.23
N TYR A 37 2.48 -23.71 3.98
CA TYR A 37 3.85 -23.84 3.50
C TYR A 37 4.32 -22.66 2.65
N GLY A 38 3.36 -21.91 2.09
CA GLY A 38 3.58 -20.88 1.09
C GLY A 38 3.40 -21.43 -0.33
N VAL A 39 3.41 -20.53 -1.30
CA VAL A 39 3.43 -20.87 -2.72
C VAL A 39 4.90 -21.10 -3.13
N PRO A 40 5.29 -22.30 -3.60
CA PRO A 40 6.62 -22.53 -4.12
C PRO A 40 6.80 -21.87 -5.51
N PHE A 41 8.05 -21.55 -5.86
CA PHE A 41 8.37 -20.80 -7.09
C PHE A 41 7.87 -21.43 -8.40
N GLN A 42 7.69 -22.76 -8.41
CA GLN A 42 7.30 -23.55 -9.59
C GLN A 42 5.91 -24.16 -9.41
N ASP A 43 5.04 -23.51 -8.63
CA ASP A 43 3.67 -23.94 -8.46
C ASP A 43 2.82 -23.57 -9.69
N ASP A 44 2.58 -24.54 -10.57
CA ASP A 44 1.76 -24.36 -11.77
C ASP A 44 0.30 -24.03 -11.43
N THR A 45 -0.20 -24.48 -10.26
CA THR A 45 -1.57 -24.23 -9.80
C THR A 45 -1.72 -22.76 -9.40
N ALA A 46 -0.71 -22.16 -8.77
CA ALA A 46 -0.72 -20.75 -8.37
C ALA A 46 -0.85 -19.81 -9.57
N ALA A 47 -0.23 -20.15 -10.70
CA ALA A 47 -0.38 -19.40 -11.94
C ALA A 47 -1.82 -19.36 -12.46
N SER A 48 -2.66 -20.32 -12.09
CA SER A 48 -4.06 -20.34 -12.51
C SER A 48 -5.03 -19.78 -11.46
N LEU A 49 -4.74 -19.99 -10.16
CA LEU A 49 -5.67 -19.66 -9.07
C LEU A 49 -5.32 -18.38 -8.30
N LEU A 50 -4.06 -17.92 -8.35
CA LEU A 50 -3.58 -16.75 -7.62
C LEU A 50 -3.14 -15.65 -8.57
N GLN A 51 -4.10 -15.07 -9.27
CA GLN A 51 -3.90 -13.85 -10.05
C GLN A 51 -4.02 -12.62 -9.15
N VAL A 52 -3.12 -11.67 -9.35
CA VAL A 52 -3.05 -10.42 -8.59
C VAL A 52 -3.44 -9.27 -9.51
N ASP A 53 -4.26 -8.37 -8.98
CA ASP A 53 -4.61 -7.10 -9.60
C ASP A 53 -3.74 -5.98 -9.01
N SER A 54 -3.34 -5.00 -9.82
CA SER A 54 -2.68 -3.78 -9.36
C SER A 54 -3.04 -2.56 -10.23
N PRO A 55 -3.65 -1.50 -9.64
CA PRO A 55 -4.33 -1.50 -8.33
C PRO A 55 -5.47 -2.52 -8.31
N GLY A 56 -5.96 -2.86 -7.11
CA GLY A 56 -7.03 -3.84 -6.96
C GLY A 56 -8.32 -3.39 -7.63
N LEU A 57 -9.09 -4.32 -8.21
CA LEU A 57 -10.34 -3.99 -8.91
C LEU A 57 -11.35 -3.24 -8.01
N TYR A 58 -11.39 -3.60 -6.73
CA TYR A 58 -12.17 -2.90 -5.71
C TYR A 58 -11.79 -1.41 -5.61
N GLU A 59 -10.49 -1.10 -5.60
CA GLU A 59 -9.98 0.26 -5.46
C GLU A 59 -10.33 1.10 -6.69
N ILE A 60 -10.15 0.53 -7.88
CA ILE A 60 -10.53 1.18 -9.14
C ILE A 60 -12.03 1.51 -9.13
N THR A 61 -12.86 0.54 -8.75
CA THR A 61 -14.32 0.70 -8.69
C THR A 61 -14.73 1.76 -7.67
N MET A 62 -14.14 1.74 -6.47
CA MET A 62 -14.40 2.73 -5.43
C MET A 62 -13.99 4.13 -5.85
N LYS A 63 -12.84 4.28 -6.49
CA LYS A 63 -12.36 5.57 -7.02
C LYS A 63 -13.28 6.08 -8.13
N MET A 64 -13.69 5.23 -9.06
CA MET A 64 -14.66 5.61 -10.10
C MET A 64 -15.99 6.08 -9.51
N LYS A 65 -16.52 5.34 -8.52
CA LYS A 65 -17.73 5.76 -7.80
C LYS A 65 -17.54 7.11 -7.13
N SER A 66 -16.41 7.33 -6.45
CA SER A 66 -16.09 8.61 -5.81
C SER A 66 -16.02 9.76 -6.83
N LEU A 67 -15.44 9.53 -8.01
CA LEU A 67 -15.41 10.52 -9.10
C LEU A 67 -16.81 10.80 -9.64
N ASP A 68 -17.66 9.79 -9.79
CA ASP A 68 -19.05 9.95 -10.24
C ASP A 68 -19.90 10.73 -9.22
N ASP A 69 -19.74 10.44 -7.92
CA ASP A 69 -20.41 11.17 -6.85
C ASP A 69 -19.92 12.62 -6.77
N LEU A 70 -18.62 12.86 -6.91
CA LEU A 70 -18.04 14.21 -6.95
C LEU A 70 -18.53 14.99 -8.17
N ALA A 71 -18.56 14.37 -9.36
CA ALA A 71 -19.11 14.99 -10.56
C ALA A 71 -20.57 15.41 -10.34
N ARG A 72 -21.38 14.52 -9.72
CA ARG A 72 -22.79 14.79 -9.40
C ARG A 72 -22.93 15.96 -8.42
N GLU A 73 -22.05 16.07 -7.42
CA GLU A 73 -22.05 17.20 -6.48
C GLU A 73 -21.78 18.53 -7.19
N TYR A 74 -20.74 18.59 -8.02
CA TYR A 74 -20.40 19.78 -8.79
C TYR A 74 -21.50 20.16 -9.80
N GLU A 75 -22.10 19.17 -10.48
CA GLU A 75 -23.22 19.38 -11.40
C GLU A 75 -24.49 19.83 -10.67
N ASN A 76 -24.67 19.45 -9.40
CA ASN A 76 -25.81 19.86 -8.58
C ASN A 76 -25.63 21.19 -7.86
N ASN A 77 -24.43 21.79 -7.89
CA ASN A 77 -24.19 23.07 -7.27
C ASN A 77 -25.09 24.16 -7.89
N MET A 78 -25.82 24.90 -7.05
CA MET A 78 -26.81 25.89 -7.49
C MET A 78 -26.20 27.00 -8.36
N ARG A 79 -25.01 27.50 -8.01
CA ARG A 79 -24.34 28.56 -8.79
C ARG A 79 -23.91 28.03 -10.15
N TYR A 80 -23.41 26.80 -10.20
CA TYR A 80 -23.05 26.15 -11.45
C TYR A 80 -24.28 25.94 -12.35
N LYS A 81 -25.40 25.46 -11.79
CA LYS A 81 -26.68 25.29 -12.50
C LYS A 81 -27.25 26.59 -13.07
N GLN A 82 -27.06 27.71 -12.38
CA GLN A 82 -27.51 29.03 -12.83
C GLN A 82 -26.60 29.62 -13.91
N ALA A 83 -25.28 29.49 -13.76
CA ALA A 83 -24.31 30.04 -14.71
C ALA A 83 -24.27 29.27 -16.03
N ARG A 84 -24.48 27.94 -16.01
CA ARG A 84 -24.44 27.08 -17.22
C ARG A 84 -25.40 27.51 -18.34
N PRO A 85 -26.72 27.73 -18.11
CA PRO A 85 -27.63 28.16 -19.16
C PRO A 85 -27.36 29.60 -19.63
N ALA A 86 -26.98 30.50 -18.72
CA ALA A 86 -26.61 31.87 -19.08
C ALA A 86 -25.39 31.89 -20.01
N GLN A 87 -24.36 31.08 -19.72
CA GLN A 87 -23.23 30.87 -20.61
C GLN A 87 -23.64 30.26 -21.97
N ALA A 88 -24.49 29.23 -21.97
CA ALA A 88 -24.95 28.59 -23.21
C ALA A 88 -25.73 29.54 -24.14
N LYS A 89 -26.36 30.58 -23.58
CA LYS A 89 -27.13 31.59 -24.32
C LYS A 89 -26.36 32.90 -24.57
N ASN A 90 -25.09 32.98 -24.18
CA ASN A 90 -24.30 34.21 -24.18
C ASN A 90 -24.97 35.38 -23.40
N GLU A 91 -25.69 35.06 -22.33
CA GLU A 91 -26.29 36.07 -21.44
C GLU A 91 -25.22 36.71 -20.54
N PRO A 92 -25.40 37.97 -20.10
CA PRO A 92 -24.45 38.62 -19.19
C PRO A 92 -24.35 37.87 -17.86
N VAL A 93 -23.16 37.37 -17.54
CA VAL A 93 -22.84 36.73 -16.26
C VAL A 93 -21.90 37.63 -15.49
N SER A 94 -22.09 37.76 -14.17
CA SER A 94 -21.19 38.57 -13.35
C SER A 94 -19.76 38.03 -13.43
N PRO A 95 -18.71 38.89 -13.36
CA PRO A 95 -17.33 38.41 -13.38
C PRO A 95 -17.00 37.39 -12.28
N ALA A 96 -17.70 37.47 -11.14
CA ALA A 96 -17.54 36.51 -10.04
C ALA A 96 -18.13 35.14 -10.40
N ASP A 97 -19.34 35.10 -10.97
CA ASP A 97 -19.99 33.87 -11.39
C ASP A 97 -19.28 33.22 -12.56
N LEU A 98 -18.72 34.01 -13.49
CA LEU A 98 -17.90 33.50 -14.59
C LEU A 98 -16.64 32.79 -14.07
N ARG A 99 -15.87 33.42 -13.17
CA ARG A 99 -14.70 32.77 -12.55
C ARG A 99 -15.06 31.49 -11.81
N PHE A 100 -16.18 31.51 -11.09
CA PHE A 100 -16.68 30.34 -10.36
C PHE A 100 -17.06 29.21 -11.33
N TRP A 101 -17.80 29.54 -12.39
CA TRP A 101 -18.20 28.60 -13.43
C TRP A 101 -16.99 27.99 -14.13
N THR A 102 -16.00 28.80 -14.54
CA THR A 102 -14.78 28.30 -15.18
C THR A 102 -14.06 27.29 -14.29
N ARG A 103 -13.84 27.61 -13.00
CA ARG A 103 -13.21 26.68 -12.06
C ARG A 103 -13.99 25.37 -11.92
N PHE A 104 -15.32 25.43 -11.83
CA PHE A 104 -16.18 24.25 -11.74
C PHE A 104 -16.14 23.42 -13.02
N ASN A 105 -16.17 24.06 -14.18
CA ASN A 105 -16.11 23.41 -15.47
C ASN A 105 -14.75 22.73 -15.69
N ASP A 106 -13.65 23.38 -15.32
CA ASP A 106 -12.30 22.80 -15.38
C ASP A 106 -12.20 21.58 -14.46
N THR A 107 -12.73 21.70 -13.23
CA THR A 107 -12.76 20.58 -12.28
C THR A 107 -13.60 19.42 -12.81
N LEU A 108 -14.78 19.68 -13.38
CA LEU A 108 -15.63 18.65 -13.99
C LEU A 108 -14.99 17.99 -15.20
N THR A 109 -14.31 18.76 -16.05
CA THR A 109 -13.53 18.23 -17.17
C THR A 109 -12.44 17.29 -16.67
N TRP A 110 -11.70 17.69 -15.63
CA TRP A 110 -10.67 16.84 -15.02
C TRP A 110 -11.26 15.55 -14.42
N ILE A 111 -12.35 15.65 -13.64
CA ILE A 111 -13.03 14.47 -13.05
C ILE A 111 -13.47 13.50 -14.15
N LYS A 112 -14.10 14.00 -15.21
CA LYS A 112 -14.57 13.18 -16.34
C LYS A 112 -13.41 12.54 -17.10
N ALA A 113 -12.31 13.26 -17.28
CA ALA A 113 -11.10 12.73 -17.91
C ALA A 113 -10.48 11.61 -17.06
N GLU A 114 -10.30 11.81 -15.74
CA GLU A 114 -9.75 10.80 -14.84
C GLU A 114 -10.63 9.55 -14.78
N ARG A 115 -11.95 9.72 -14.66
CA ARG A 115 -12.90 8.59 -14.73
C ARG A 115 -12.79 7.85 -16.06
N GLY A 116 -12.70 8.59 -17.17
CA GLY A 116 -12.55 8.00 -18.50
C GLY A 116 -11.25 7.21 -18.68
N GLN A 117 -10.17 7.64 -18.02
CA GLN A 117 -8.91 6.90 -17.99
C GLN A 117 -9.02 5.61 -17.18
N LEU A 118 -9.63 5.66 -15.99
CA LEU A 118 -9.88 4.44 -15.18
C LEU A 118 -10.78 3.44 -15.91
N GLN A 119 -11.81 3.93 -16.61
CA GLN A 119 -12.67 3.06 -17.43
C GLN A 119 -11.86 2.37 -18.53
N LYS A 120 -11.03 3.11 -19.28
CA LYS A 120 -10.15 2.51 -20.30
C LYS A 120 -9.18 1.49 -19.69
N TYR A 121 -8.66 1.77 -18.50
CA TYR A 121 -7.77 0.85 -17.78
C TYR A 121 -8.48 -0.47 -17.45
N LEU A 122 -9.74 -0.41 -17.01
CA LEU A 122 -10.59 -1.59 -16.80
C LEU A 122 -10.92 -2.32 -18.09
N ASP A 123 -11.37 -1.60 -19.12
CA ASP A 123 -11.78 -2.18 -20.40
C ASP A 123 -10.62 -2.93 -21.07
N ASN A 124 -9.41 -2.39 -20.93
CA ASN A 124 -8.18 -3.00 -21.44
C ASN A 124 -7.60 -4.07 -20.50
N LYS A 125 -8.24 -4.36 -19.36
CA LYS A 125 -7.74 -5.27 -18.31
C LYS A 125 -6.31 -4.96 -17.85
N SER A 126 -5.91 -3.70 -17.93
CA SER A 126 -4.54 -3.28 -17.61
C SER A 126 -4.22 -3.38 -16.12
N TYR A 127 -5.22 -3.67 -15.29
CA TYR A 127 -5.09 -3.94 -13.87
C TYR A 127 -4.59 -5.36 -13.56
N GLU A 128 -4.65 -6.30 -14.51
CA GLU A 128 -4.11 -7.65 -14.31
C GLU A 128 -2.58 -7.55 -14.16
N PHE A 129 -2.09 -7.70 -12.94
CA PHE A 129 -0.66 -7.57 -12.63
C PHE A 129 0.09 -8.86 -12.95
N GLY A 130 -0.54 -10.00 -12.65
CA GLY A 130 -0.05 -11.33 -12.99
C GLY A 130 -0.16 -12.32 -11.84
N ALA A 131 0.47 -13.49 -12.01
CA ALA A 131 0.42 -14.56 -11.04
C ALA A 131 1.33 -14.34 -9.83
N VAL A 132 0.90 -14.85 -8.68
CA VAL A 132 1.77 -15.07 -7.53
C VAL A 132 2.79 -16.15 -7.87
N VAL A 133 4.07 -15.76 -7.88
CA VAL A 133 5.16 -16.70 -8.17
C VAL A 133 5.67 -17.40 -6.91
N ALA A 134 5.65 -16.74 -5.75
CA ALA A 134 6.05 -17.35 -4.49
C ALA A 134 5.47 -16.59 -3.30
N THR A 135 5.21 -17.29 -2.20
CA THR A 135 4.87 -16.68 -0.91
C THR A 135 5.50 -17.47 0.23
N SER A 136 5.72 -16.80 1.36
CA SER A 136 5.88 -17.49 2.62
C SER A 136 4.51 -18.03 3.08
N GLY A 137 4.49 -19.23 3.66
CA GLY A 137 3.33 -19.68 4.43
C GLY A 137 3.05 -18.73 5.59
N LEU A 138 1.85 -18.79 6.15
CA LEU A 138 1.46 -18.06 7.35
C LEU A 138 2.03 -18.74 8.59
N THR A 139 3.35 -18.93 8.62
CA THR A 139 4.05 -19.63 9.69
C THR A 139 4.42 -18.69 10.82
N SER A 140 4.21 -19.11 12.05
CA SER A 140 4.80 -18.46 13.22
C SER A 140 6.20 -19.01 13.46
N ARG A 141 7.18 -18.14 13.64
CA ARG A 141 8.53 -18.54 14.04
C ARG A 141 8.75 -18.10 15.49
N GLN A 142 9.15 -19.03 16.34
CA GLN A 142 9.76 -18.67 17.62
C GLN A 142 11.08 -17.95 17.32
N GLN A 143 11.11 -16.65 17.58
CA GLN A 143 12.36 -15.90 17.52
C GLN A 143 13.09 -16.13 18.85
N GLU A 144 14.32 -16.64 18.79
CA GLU A 144 15.23 -16.62 19.92
C GLU A 144 15.46 -15.16 20.34
N PRO A 145 15.37 -14.81 21.64
CA PRO A 145 15.52 -13.43 22.08
C PRO A 145 16.93 -12.92 21.78
N ARG A 146 17.08 -12.18 20.68
CA ARG A 146 18.28 -11.38 20.39
C ARG A 146 18.39 -10.24 21.41
N PHE A 147 19.06 -10.48 22.54
CA PHE A 147 19.45 -9.43 23.49
C PHE A 147 20.71 -8.73 22.98
N SER A 148 20.64 -7.42 22.78
CA SER A 148 21.78 -6.58 22.42
C SER A 148 21.85 -5.39 23.36
N GLN A 149 22.93 -5.33 24.14
CA GLN A 149 23.24 -4.18 24.99
C GLN A 149 24.20 -3.27 24.22
N SER A 150 23.77 -2.06 23.86
CA SER A 150 24.72 -0.99 23.54
C SER A 150 24.07 0.39 23.70
N PRO A 151 24.63 1.29 24.53
CA PRO A 151 24.14 2.67 24.67
C PRO A 151 24.87 3.62 23.71
N CYS A 152 24.14 4.49 23.01
CA CYS A 152 24.76 5.57 22.24
C CYS A 152 23.87 6.84 22.12
N PRO A 153 24.48 8.04 22.07
CA PRO A 153 23.87 9.31 22.46
C PRO A 153 22.94 9.90 21.39
N SER A 154 21.90 10.59 21.84
CA SER A 154 20.92 11.30 21.00
C SER A 154 21.43 12.66 20.53
N LYS A 155 21.42 12.94 19.24
CA LYS A 155 21.47 14.31 18.67
C LYS A 155 20.30 14.54 17.71
N GLY A 156 19.88 15.80 17.65
CA GLY A 156 18.59 16.27 17.11
C GLY A 156 18.26 15.83 15.70
N VAL A 157 16.97 15.52 15.50
CA VAL A 157 16.40 14.97 14.26
C VAL A 157 15.73 16.10 13.49
N LEU A 158 16.25 16.41 12.30
CA LEU A 158 15.58 17.21 11.27
C LEU A 158 14.59 16.32 10.50
N ASP A 159 13.53 16.91 9.94
CA ASP A 159 12.61 16.20 9.05
C ASP A 159 13.36 15.72 7.78
N PRO A 160 13.11 14.48 7.29
CA PRO A 160 13.72 14.01 6.06
C PRO A 160 13.28 14.88 4.87
N PRO A 161 14.15 15.08 3.87
CA PRO A 161 13.78 15.73 2.63
C PRO A 161 12.55 15.05 1.97
N ALA A 162 11.83 15.80 1.14
CA ALA A 162 10.66 15.31 0.41
C ALA A 162 11.00 14.13 -0.53
N GLU A 163 12.27 13.99 -0.91
CA GLU A 163 12.83 12.88 -1.67
C GLU A 163 13.27 11.73 -0.76
N LEU A 164 12.39 10.74 -0.55
CA LEU A 164 12.80 9.45 0.01
C LEU A 164 13.35 8.58 -1.13
N VAL A 165 14.62 8.20 -1.05
CA VAL A 165 15.24 7.17 -1.91
C VAL A 165 15.87 6.11 -1.01
N GLY A 166 15.47 4.85 -1.22
CA GLY A 166 15.84 3.71 -0.41
C GLY A 166 17.34 3.40 -0.48
N SER A 167 18.05 3.80 0.55
CA SER A 167 19.31 3.15 0.94
C SER A 167 19.00 2.09 1.99
N TRP A 168 19.71 0.97 2.02
CA TRP A 168 19.45 -0.12 2.97
C TRP A 168 20.30 0.05 4.22
N TYR A 169 19.68 0.11 5.39
CA TYR A 169 20.44 0.06 6.65
C TYR A 169 20.72 -1.41 6.98
N LEU A 170 21.98 -1.81 6.90
CA LEU A 170 22.54 -2.81 7.80
C LEU A 170 23.21 -2.03 8.95
N GLY A 171 22.61 -1.98 10.14
CA GLY A 171 23.45 -1.79 11.33
C GLY A 171 23.04 -0.81 12.44
N ASP A 172 21.98 0.00 12.33
CA ASP A 172 21.51 0.79 13.48
C ASP A 172 20.17 0.28 14.01
N GLN A 173 20.15 -0.08 15.29
CA GLN A 173 18.93 -0.52 15.95
C GLN A 173 17.93 0.63 16.05
N LEU A 174 16.72 0.38 15.57
CA LEU A 174 15.59 1.29 15.77
C LEU A 174 15.45 1.65 17.25
N LYS A 175 15.43 2.95 17.55
CA LYS A 175 15.32 3.43 18.93
C LYS A 175 13.86 3.76 19.26
N PRO A 176 13.32 3.33 20.42
CA PRO A 176 12.00 3.78 20.86
C PRO A 176 11.92 5.32 20.82
N GLY A 177 10.84 5.86 20.26
CA GLY A 177 10.65 7.29 20.02
C GLY A 177 11.14 7.78 18.64
N GLN A 178 11.88 6.97 17.88
CA GLN A 178 12.34 7.32 16.54
C GLN A 178 11.17 7.53 15.58
N SER A 179 11.25 8.57 14.74
CA SER A 179 10.28 8.79 13.67
C SER A 179 10.52 7.81 12.52
N LEU A 180 9.47 7.08 12.17
CA LEU A 180 9.41 6.23 10.98
C LEU A 180 8.41 6.81 9.99
N TYR A 181 8.58 6.45 8.72
CA TYR A 181 7.76 6.91 7.62
C TYR A 181 7.24 5.71 6.85
N THR A 182 5.99 5.76 6.43
CA THR A 182 5.47 4.80 5.46
C THR A 182 5.09 5.52 4.19
N ILE A 183 5.24 4.81 3.08
CA ILE A 183 4.68 5.19 1.80
C ILE A 183 3.69 4.11 1.41
N GLY A 184 2.41 4.40 1.58
CA GLY A 184 1.32 3.44 1.36
C GLY A 184 0.37 3.91 0.27
N HIS A 185 -0.36 2.96 -0.31
CA HIS A 185 -1.29 3.24 -1.39
C HIS A 185 -2.42 4.18 -0.94
N SER A 186 -3.01 3.91 0.23
CA SER A 186 -4.15 4.70 0.72
C SER A 186 -3.72 6.02 1.34
N LYS A 187 -2.48 6.08 1.86
CA LYS A 187 -1.91 7.29 2.48
C LYS A 187 -0.51 7.52 1.93
N ALA A 188 -0.38 8.56 1.11
CA ALA A 188 0.85 8.97 0.45
C ALA A 188 2.12 8.81 1.32
N LYS A 189 2.51 9.81 2.11
CA LYS A 189 3.62 9.73 3.06
C LYS A 189 3.08 9.97 4.45
N THR A 190 3.33 9.05 5.38
CA THR A 190 2.87 9.22 6.76
C THR A 190 4.02 9.07 7.75
N ARG A 191 4.11 9.99 8.72
CA ARG A 191 5.09 9.94 9.82
C ARG A 191 4.48 9.25 11.03
N ARG A 192 5.25 8.39 11.68
CA ARG A 192 4.88 7.57 12.84
C ARG A 192 6.03 7.54 13.85
N THR A 193 5.73 7.12 15.06
CA THR A 193 6.72 6.93 16.13
C THR A 193 6.90 5.45 16.38
N TYR A 194 8.13 4.96 16.27
CA TYR A 194 8.49 3.61 16.68
C TYR A 194 8.40 3.50 18.20
N ASN A 195 7.68 2.51 18.72
CA ASN A 195 7.51 2.37 20.17
C ASN A 195 8.55 1.45 20.82
N GLY A 196 9.46 0.82 20.06
CA GLY A 196 10.44 -0.10 20.61
C GLY A 196 9.89 -1.47 21.00
N LEU A 197 8.59 -1.71 20.85
CA LEU A 197 8.01 -3.00 21.19
C LEU A 197 8.35 -4.02 20.09
N ARG A 198 9.00 -5.12 20.51
CA ARG A 198 8.76 -6.44 19.94
C ARG A 198 7.44 -6.93 20.53
N THR A 199 6.33 -6.50 19.96
CA THR A 199 5.02 -6.94 20.44
C THR A 199 4.87 -8.41 20.10
N ALA A 200 4.59 -9.25 21.09
CA ALA A 200 4.02 -10.57 20.86
C ALA A 200 2.54 -10.37 20.54
N TRP A 201 2.17 -10.49 19.27
CA TRP A 201 0.76 -10.65 18.93
C TRP A 201 0.33 -12.05 19.35
N ILE A 202 -0.76 -12.17 20.12
CA ILE A 202 -1.41 -13.42 20.49
C ILE A 202 -2.82 -13.34 19.93
N THR A 203 -3.09 -13.97 18.80
CA THR A 203 -4.42 -13.88 18.18
C THR A 203 -5.32 -15.02 18.59
N HIS A 204 -6.44 -14.66 19.23
CA HIS A 204 -7.72 -15.36 19.07
C HIS A 204 -8.68 -14.38 18.39
N THR A 205 -9.16 -14.71 17.20
CA THR A 205 -10.55 -14.54 16.71
C THR A 205 -10.56 -14.50 15.18
N THR A 206 -11.04 -15.57 14.57
CA THR A 206 -11.78 -15.46 13.31
C THR A 206 -13.07 -14.69 13.63
N VAL A 207 -13.26 -13.53 12.99
CA VAL A 207 -14.51 -12.78 13.07
C VAL A 207 -15.60 -13.67 12.44
N GLY A 208 -16.35 -14.40 13.27
CA GLY A 208 -17.41 -15.31 12.82
C GLY A 208 -17.58 -16.58 13.65
N HIS A 209 -16.53 -17.06 14.35
CA HIS A 209 -16.57 -18.29 15.13
C HIS A 209 -15.95 -18.10 16.52
N SER A 210 -16.76 -17.59 17.46
CA SER A 210 -16.30 -17.29 18.84
C SER A 210 -15.96 -18.52 19.69
N GLU A 211 -16.31 -19.74 19.23
CA GLU A 211 -16.18 -20.97 20.02
C GLU A 211 -14.91 -21.77 19.72
N GLU A 212 -14.25 -21.55 18.59
CA GLU A 212 -12.99 -22.23 18.26
C GLU A 212 -11.79 -21.41 18.72
N ARG A 213 -11.37 -21.66 19.96
CA ARG A 213 -10.09 -21.16 20.47
C ARG A 213 -8.94 -21.95 19.82
N GLY A 214 -8.44 -21.48 18.68
CA GLY A 214 -7.17 -21.96 18.12
C GLY A 214 -5.98 -21.68 19.05
N GLU A 215 -4.89 -22.43 18.90
CA GLU A 215 -3.66 -22.24 19.70
C GLU A 215 -3.10 -20.80 19.53
N PRO A 216 -2.65 -20.14 20.62
CA PRO A 216 -2.09 -18.80 20.55
C PRO A 216 -0.83 -18.76 19.68
N LEU A 217 -0.91 -18.06 18.56
CA LEU A 217 0.25 -17.79 17.70
C LEU A 217 0.97 -16.55 18.22
N VAL A 218 2.26 -16.69 18.58
CA VAL A 218 3.12 -15.58 19.01
C VAL A 218 3.93 -15.09 17.83
N HIS A 219 3.68 -13.85 17.40
CA HIS A 219 4.47 -13.19 16.37
C HIS A 219 5.37 -12.12 16.99
N TYR A 220 6.68 -12.17 16.70
CA TYR A 220 7.61 -11.10 17.05
C TYR A 220 7.59 -10.06 15.93
N VAL A 221 6.93 -8.94 16.20
CA VAL A 221 6.73 -7.89 15.20
C VAL A 221 7.09 -6.53 15.78
N HIS A 222 7.56 -5.65 14.91
CA HIS A 222 7.79 -4.27 15.26
C HIS A 222 6.49 -3.50 15.12
N SER A 223 6.32 -2.48 15.95
CA SER A 223 5.14 -1.62 15.87
C SER A 223 5.49 -0.14 15.91
N MET A 224 4.67 0.63 15.21
CA MET A 224 4.74 2.08 15.19
C MET A 224 3.34 2.64 15.43
N TYR A 225 3.31 3.79 16.08
CA TYR A 225 2.08 4.46 16.45
C TYR A 225 2.10 5.95 16.10
N TYR A 226 1.03 6.65 16.39
CA TYR A 226 0.70 8.01 15.95
C TYR A 226 -0.02 8.61 17.14
N LEU A 227 0.47 9.76 17.56
CA LEU A 227 0.03 10.38 18.80
C LEU A 227 -1.39 10.96 18.70
N TYR A 228 -1.90 11.19 17.48
CA TYR A 228 -3.21 11.79 17.28
C TYR A 228 -4.28 10.72 17.05
N LYS A 229 -5.17 10.56 18.05
CA LYS A 229 -6.25 9.56 18.10
C LYS A 229 -7.30 9.64 16.97
N TRP A 230 -7.30 10.69 16.14
CA TRP A 230 -8.36 10.97 15.18
C TRP A 230 -8.01 10.61 13.73
N VAL A 231 -6.81 10.08 13.49
CA VAL A 231 -6.36 9.73 12.14
C VAL A 231 -6.04 8.24 12.11
N MET A 232 -6.85 7.46 11.38
CA MET A 232 -6.56 6.04 11.12
C MET A 232 -5.14 5.91 10.54
N MET A 233 -4.41 4.90 10.95
CA MET A 233 -2.98 4.74 10.67
C MET A 233 -2.69 4.03 9.38
N MET A 234 -3.32 2.87 9.24
CA MET A 234 -3.34 2.05 8.06
C MET A 234 -4.79 1.87 7.65
N LEU A 235 -5.05 2.13 6.38
CA LEU A 235 -6.29 1.74 5.76
C LEU A 235 -6.08 0.40 5.06
N TRP A 236 -7.19 -0.20 4.66
CA TRP A 236 -7.17 -1.35 3.78
C TRP A 236 -6.42 -0.98 2.50
N GLY A 237 -5.38 -1.75 2.15
CA GLY A 237 -4.48 -1.44 1.03
C GLY A 237 -3.10 -0.91 1.44
N ASP A 238 -2.88 -0.54 2.70
CA ASP A 238 -1.55 -0.12 3.18
C ASP A 238 -0.65 -1.32 3.59
N SER A 239 -1.17 -2.55 3.63
CA SER A 239 -0.34 -3.76 3.82
C SER A 239 0.62 -3.94 2.65
N GLY A 240 1.88 -4.30 2.94
CA GLY A 240 2.97 -4.34 1.96
C GLY A 240 3.71 -3.00 1.80
N SER A 241 3.25 -1.92 2.44
CA SER A 241 3.96 -0.64 2.41
C SER A 241 5.33 -0.74 3.06
N MET A 242 6.35 -0.16 2.42
CA MET A 242 7.68 -0.07 3.01
C MET A 242 7.70 0.95 4.16
N VAL A 243 8.44 0.61 5.19
CA VAL A 243 8.73 1.47 6.34
C VAL A 243 10.13 2.00 6.20
N PHE A 244 10.29 3.30 6.43
CA PHE A 244 11.53 4.02 6.30
C PHE A 244 11.86 4.78 7.58
N ASP A 245 13.13 5.07 7.81
CA ASP A 245 13.54 5.98 8.87
C ASP A 245 13.64 7.45 8.40
N GLY A 246 14.11 8.34 9.28
CA GLY A 246 14.35 9.75 8.95
C GLY A 246 15.52 10.01 8.01
N GLY A 247 16.33 9.00 7.68
CA GLY A 247 17.33 9.07 6.61
C GLY A 247 16.80 8.58 5.26
N GLY A 248 15.56 8.09 5.20
CA GLY A 248 14.98 7.50 3.99
C GLY A 248 15.38 6.04 3.76
N TYR A 249 15.99 5.41 4.75
CA TYR A 249 16.42 4.02 4.63
C TYR A 249 15.29 3.06 4.96
N VAL A 250 15.21 1.95 4.23
CA VAL A 250 14.18 0.93 4.50
C VAL A 250 14.51 0.19 5.79
N VAL A 251 13.54 0.16 6.70
CA VAL A 251 13.64 -0.54 7.99
C VAL A 251 12.75 -1.77 8.05
N GLY A 252 11.75 -1.88 7.18
CA GLY A 252 10.83 -3.01 7.18
C GLY A 252 9.65 -2.85 6.24
N MET A 253 8.68 -3.74 6.38
CA MET A 253 7.45 -3.76 5.57
C MET A 253 6.23 -3.94 6.45
N CYS A 254 5.24 -3.06 6.31
CA CYS A 254 3.95 -3.16 6.98
C CYS A 254 3.22 -4.42 6.53
N PHE A 255 2.57 -5.12 7.45
CA PHE A 255 1.70 -6.25 7.09
C PHE A 255 0.29 -6.14 7.69
N GLU A 256 0.13 -5.43 8.82
CA GLU A 256 -1.16 -5.34 9.52
C GLU A 256 -1.26 -4.10 10.42
N GLY A 257 -2.48 -3.68 10.75
CA GLY A 257 -2.77 -2.63 11.72
C GLY A 257 -3.80 -3.10 12.74
N ASN A 258 -3.89 -2.43 13.90
CA ASN A 258 -4.90 -2.78 14.88
C ASN A 258 -6.31 -2.29 14.48
N ALA A 259 -7.35 -2.83 15.13
CA ALA A 259 -8.74 -2.48 14.84
C ALA A 259 -9.08 -1.00 15.11
N HIS A 260 -8.37 -0.36 16.05
CA HIS A 260 -8.52 1.07 16.32
C HIS A 260 -7.87 1.95 15.24
N GLY A 261 -7.05 1.36 14.37
CA GLY A 261 -6.27 2.07 13.38
C GLY A 261 -5.27 3.03 14.02
N ASP A 262 -4.80 2.78 15.24
CA ASP A 262 -3.79 3.60 15.92
C ASP A 262 -2.53 2.79 16.29
N THR A 263 -2.34 1.62 15.68
CA THR A 263 -1.04 0.95 15.62
C THR A 263 -0.86 0.27 14.28
N ALA A 264 0.32 0.40 13.68
CA ALA A 264 0.75 -0.35 12.50
C ALA A 264 1.87 -1.31 12.89
N TYR A 265 1.82 -2.53 12.36
CA TYR A 265 2.79 -3.59 12.57
C TYR A 265 3.59 -3.83 11.30
N PHE A 266 4.90 -4.03 11.47
CA PHE A 266 5.80 -4.28 10.36
C PHE A 266 6.83 -5.36 10.71
N MET A 267 7.28 -6.08 9.68
CA MET A 267 8.40 -7.00 9.79
C MET A 267 9.69 -6.24 9.53
N TYR A 268 10.73 -6.54 10.32
CA TYR A 268 12.04 -5.93 10.12
C TYR A 268 12.64 -6.41 8.79
N TRP A 269 13.34 -5.50 8.11
CA TRP A 269 13.82 -5.75 6.76
C TRP A 269 14.77 -6.96 6.66
N GLU A 270 15.69 -7.11 7.61
CA GLU A 270 16.64 -8.24 7.61
C GLU A 270 15.92 -9.59 7.72
N ASP A 271 14.93 -9.69 8.61
CA ASP A 271 14.14 -10.91 8.79
C ASP A 271 13.35 -11.24 7.51
N LEU A 272 12.76 -10.21 6.87
CA LEU A 272 12.04 -10.35 5.61
C LEU A 272 12.96 -10.79 4.46
N TRP A 273 14.13 -10.16 4.35
CA TRP A 273 15.13 -10.49 3.34
C TRP A 273 15.61 -11.94 3.45
N GLU A 274 16.00 -12.36 4.65
CA GLU A 274 16.43 -13.74 4.91
C GLU A 274 15.34 -14.75 4.55
N ASP A 275 14.08 -14.46 4.90
CA ASP A 275 12.97 -15.35 4.59
C ASP A 275 12.71 -15.44 3.08
N ILE A 276 12.71 -14.32 2.36
CA ILE A 276 12.55 -14.31 0.90
C ILE A 276 13.66 -15.12 0.23
N LEU A 277 14.93 -14.91 0.57
CA LEU A 277 16.04 -15.66 0.00
C LEU A 277 15.90 -17.16 0.27
N LYS A 278 15.60 -17.53 1.51
CA LYS A 278 15.46 -18.93 1.92
C LYS A 278 14.30 -19.62 1.20
N LYS A 279 13.15 -18.95 1.06
CA LYS A 279 11.93 -19.53 0.48
C LYS A 279 11.96 -19.58 -1.04
N SER A 280 12.46 -18.53 -1.68
CA SER A 280 12.52 -18.45 -3.14
C SER A 280 13.73 -19.18 -3.72
N GLY A 281 14.77 -19.44 -2.92
CA GLY A 281 16.07 -19.91 -3.43
C GLY A 281 16.83 -18.83 -4.22
N ALA A 282 16.35 -17.58 -4.22
CA ALA A 282 17.06 -16.48 -4.81
C ALA A 282 18.41 -16.27 -4.12
N LYS A 283 19.40 -15.82 -4.89
CA LYS A 283 20.75 -15.51 -4.37
C LYS A 283 20.88 -14.06 -3.92
N ASP A 284 20.00 -13.20 -4.42
CA ASP A 284 20.02 -11.75 -4.25
C ASP A 284 18.61 -11.22 -4.57
N ILE A 285 18.21 -10.12 -3.94
CA ILE A 285 16.95 -9.43 -4.21
C ILE A 285 17.28 -7.97 -4.53
N ARG A 286 16.74 -7.47 -5.64
CA ARG A 286 16.91 -6.08 -6.05
C ARG A 286 15.56 -5.41 -6.13
N PHE A 287 15.43 -4.26 -5.48
CA PHE A 287 14.22 -3.46 -5.59
C PHE A 287 14.34 -2.48 -6.74
N LEU A 288 13.20 -2.17 -7.34
CA LEU A 288 13.13 -1.08 -8.29
C LEU A 288 13.58 0.22 -7.60
N GLY A 289 14.65 0.83 -8.10
CA GLY A 289 15.25 2.03 -7.51
C GLY A 289 16.56 1.80 -6.75
N ASP A 290 16.95 0.54 -6.50
CA ASP A 290 18.20 0.21 -5.81
C ASP A 290 19.47 0.66 -6.56
N GLU A 291 19.36 0.83 -7.89
CA GLU A 291 20.41 1.38 -8.74
C GLU A 291 20.75 2.87 -8.46
N TYR A 292 19.88 3.58 -7.72
CA TYR A 292 20.07 4.99 -7.35
C TYR A 292 20.59 5.19 -5.91
N SER A 293 20.76 4.12 -5.13
CA SER A 293 21.15 4.20 -3.71
C SER A 293 22.63 4.57 -3.47
N TYR A 294 23.49 4.52 -4.50
CA TYR A 294 24.94 4.71 -4.35
C TYR A 294 25.51 6.07 -4.79
N ARG A 295 24.71 7.00 -5.35
CA ARG A 295 25.22 8.32 -5.78
C ARG A 295 24.22 9.43 -5.42
N GLY A 296 24.64 10.33 -4.53
CA GLY A 296 23.84 11.48 -4.12
C GLY A 296 23.52 12.46 -5.26
N PHE A 297 22.46 13.26 -5.03
CA PHE A 297 21.82 14.31 -5.87
C PHE A 297 20.65 13.85 -6.80
N PRO A 298 19.74 14.76 -7.24
CA PRO A 298 18.70 15.47 -6.48
C PRO A 298 17.27 15.37 -7.10
N LEU A 299 16.24 15.71 -6.33
CA LEU A 299 14.97 16.40 -6.67
C LEU A 299 13.97 15.82 -7.70
N GLU A 300 14.17 14.65 -8.31
CA GLU A 300 13.21 14.12 -9.30
C GLU A 300 12.27 12.98 -8.81
N MET A 301 12.09 12.77 -7.50
CA MET A 301 11.27 11.63 -7.03
C MET A 301 9.77 11.92 -6.85
N GLU A 302 9.32 13.18 -6.82
CA GLU A 302 7.90 13.50 -7.05
C GLU A 302 7.43 12.99 -8.41
N TRP A 303 8.33 12.96 -9.39
CA TRP A 303 8.05 12.45 -10.74
C TRP A 303 7.94 10.93 -10.83
N LEU A 304 8.50 10.15 -9.90
CA LEU A 304 8.44 8.69 -9.98
C LEU A 304 7.11 8.13 -9.45
N ALA A 305 6.62 8.66 -8.32
CA ALA A 305 5.26 8.38 -7.85
C ALA A 305 4.21 8.89 -8.85
N LEU A 306 4.43 10.08 -9.42
CA LEU A 306 3.60 10.59 -10.51
C LEU A 306 3.75 9.77 -11.80
N ARG A 307 4.91 9.22 -12.17
CA ARG A 307 5.11 8.35 -13.36
C ARG A 307 4.56 6.94 -13.16
N MET A 308 4.56 6.40 -11.95
CA MET A 308 3.86 5.15 -11.66
C MET A 308 2.35 5.35 -11.85
N LEU A 309 1.81 6.49 -11.41
CA LEU A 309 0.43 6.89 -11.72
C LEU A 309 0.23 7.29 -13.21
N SER A 310 1.21 7.94 -13.87
CA SER A 310 1.12 8.41 -15.26
C SER A 310 1.29 7.30 -16.29
N ARG A 311 2.03 6.23 -15.97
CA ARG A 311 2.11 5.01 -16.80
C ARG A 311 0.81 4.21 -16.71
N CYS A 312 0.14 4.20 -15.55
CA CYS A 312 -1.22 3.67 -15.43
C CYS A 312 -2.27 4.57 -16.15
N LEU A 313 -2.03 5.88 -16.28
CA LEU A 313 -2.99 6.85 -16.83
C LEU A 313 -2.64 7.41 -18.23
N GLY A 314 -1.56 6.96 -18.87
CA GLY A 314 -1.17 7.35 -20.22
C GLY A 314 -0.86 8.84 -20.45
N TYR A 315 -0.37 9.57 -19.43
CA TYR A 315 0.02 10.98 -19.62
C TYR A 315 1.44 11.10 -20.20
N LYS A 316 1.55 11.70 -21.40
CA LYS A 316 2.76 12.39 -21.84
C LYS A 316 2.79 13.76 -21.16
N VAL A 317 3.74 13.97 -20.25
CA VAL A 317 4.01 15.32 -19.74
C VAL A 317 4.82 16.05 -20.80
N ALA A 318 4.22 17.06 -21.43
CA ALA A 318 4.93 17.95 -22.33
C ALA A 318 5.89 18.81 -21.50
N GLY A 319 7.19 18.64 -21.70
CA GLY A 319 8.19 19.54 -21.14
C GLY A 319 8.05 20.92 -21.76
N TYR A 320 7.83 21.92 -20.92
CA TYR A 320 8.16 23.30 -21.27
C TYR A 320 9.65 23.49 -20.96
N VAL A 321 10.42 23.74 -22.02
CA VAL A 321 11.74 24.37 -21.97
C VAL A 321 11.54 25.88 -21.86
#